data_AF-A0A1R3IH56-F1
#
_entry.id   AF-A0A1R3IH56-F1
#
_cell.length_a   1.000
_cell.length_b   1.000
_cell.length_c   1.000
_cell.angle_alpha   90.00
_cell.angle_beta   90.00
_cell.angle_gamma   90.00
#
_symmetry.space_group_name_H-M   'P 1'
#
loop_
_entity.id
_entity.type
_entity.pdbx_description
1 polymer ?
#
loop_
_entity_poly.entity_id
_entity_poly.type
_entity_poly.pdbx_seq_one_letter_code
_entity_poly.pdbx_strand_id
1 'polypeptide(L)'
;MASRSCLYAFLVLFLLAFEPTWKLVKATDIPPPLCRRVEGSSAELLEFALNMEYSIAEFFNCAATGEGIAIIAPDLVHGGPNSIGCARANLDDVTRAIFAEFGFQTVRIIRAILQASRLIKEIPMPQIDIRAVTLRRLVNGAFGGNLNPPFNVYANTNNILPSSTLLVSMARHYYIGISPYIVGDEFEALQGRHVRS
;
A
#
# COMPACT_ATOMS: atom_id res chain seq x y z
N MET A 1 -28.41 25.74 35.54
CA MET A 1 -27.18 25.29 36.23
C MET A 1 -27.27 23.77 36.38
N ALA A 2 -26.67 23.02 35.46
CA ALA A 2 -26.55 21.58 35.64
C ALA A 2 -25.59 21.32 36.82
N SER A 3 -26.00 20.52 37.80
CA SER A 3 -25.16 20.21 38.95
C SER A 3 -23.90 19.49 38.46
N ARG A 4 -22.76 19.73 39.11
CA ARG A 4 -21.47 19.07 38.81
C ARG A 4 -21.60 17.54 38.72
N SER A 5 -22.59 16.96 39.40
CA SER A 5 -22.92 15.53 39.39
C SER A 5 -23.37 15.01 38.02
N CYS A 6 -24.18 15.77 37.27
CA CYS A 6 -24.65 15.34 35.95
C CYS A 6 -23.56 15.34 34.88
N LEU A 7 -22.58 16.26 34.99
CA LEU A 7 -21.44 16.32 34.08
C LEU A 7 -20.50 15.12 34.29
N TYR A 8 -20.30 14.68 35.53
CA TYR A 8 -19.53 13.46 35.82
C TYR A 8 -20.25 12.19 35.35
N ALA A 9 -21.58 12.10 35.56
CA ALA A 9 -22.35 10.97 35.06
C ALA A 9 -22.30 10.89 33.52
N PHE A 10 -22.36 12.03 32.83
CA PHE A 10 -22.25 12.08 31.37
C PHE A 10 -20.85 11.71 30.88
N LEU A 11 -19.79 12.18 31.55
CA LEU A 11 -18.40 11.81 31.22
C LEU A 11 -18.11 10.33 31.46
N VAL A 12 -18.62 9.73 32.55
CA VAL A 12 -18.45 8.30 32.83
C VAL A 12 -19.23 7.45 31.82
N LEU A 13 -20.45 7.85 31.43
CA LEU A 13 -21.20 7.18 30.37
C LEU A 13 -20.52 7.32 29.00
N PHE A 14 -19.91 8.46 28.70
CA PHE A 14 -19.16 8.67 27.46
C PHE A 14 -17.88 7.83 27.42
N LEU A 15 -17.18 7.67 28.56
CA LEU A 15 -16.00 6.81 28.67
C LEU A 15 -16.34 5.31 28.63
N LEU A 16 -17.50 4.89 29.16
CA LEU A 16 -17.98 3.50 29.06
C LEU A 16 -18.55 3.16 27.68
N ALA A 17 -19.16 4.13 26.98
CA ALA A 17 -19.65 3.96 25.61
C ALA A 17 -18.53 3.99 24.57
N PHE A 18 -17.41 4.62 24.92
CA PHE A 18 -16.19 4.72 24.12
C PHE A 18 -15.03 4.01 24.83
N GLU A 19 -15.28 2.86 25.45
CA GLU A 19 -14.23 1.85 25.57
C GLU A 19 -13.80 1.55 24.13
N PRO A 20 -12.59 1.93 23.69
CA PRO A 20 -12.13 1.51 22.40
C PRO A 20 -12.08 -0.01 22.51
N THR A 21 -12.90 -0.71 21.75
CA THR A 21 -12.76 -2.16 21.58
C THR A 21 -11.64 -2.45 20.58
N TRP A 22 -10.55 -1.70 20.64
CA TRP A 22 -9.24 -2.16 20.20
C TRP A 22 -8.70 -3.22 21.16
N LYS A 23 -9.51 -4.22 21.50
CA LYS A 23 -8.91 -5.48 21.91
C LYS A 23 -8.10 -5.90 20.69
N LEU A 24 -6.79 -5.95 20.86
CA LEU A 24 -5.86 -6.52 19.91
C LEU A 24 -6.32 -7.97 19.70
N VAL A 25 -7.15 -8.18 18.67
CA VAL A 25 -7.75 -9.48 18.39
C VAL A 25 -6.58 -10.36 18.03
N LYS A 26 -6.18 -11.22 18.97
CA LYS A 26 -5.19 -12.25 18.68
C LYS A 26 -5.82 -13.17 17.65
N ALA A 27 -5.03 -13.62 16.68
CA ALA A 27 -5.48 -14.48 15.58
C ALA A 27 -6.22 -15.77 16.03
N THR A 28 -6.11 -16.12 17.32
CA THR A 28 -6.82 -17.24 17.96
C THR A 28 -8.32 -17.02 18.18
N ASP A 29 -8.81 -15.78 18.09
CA ASP A 29 -10.17 -15.44 18.55
C ASP A 29 -11.19 -15.33 17.40
N ILE A 30 -10.83 -15.69 16.16
CA ILE A 30 -11.70 -15.60 14.98
C ILE A 30 -12.24 -16.99 14.60
N PRO A 31 -13.58 -17.22 14.59
CA PRO A 31 -14.16 -18.50 14.20
C PRO A 31 -14.03 -18.77 12.68
N PRO A 32 -13.84 -20.03 12.25
CA PRO A 32 -13.62 -20.42 10.85
C PRO A 32 -14.86 -20.18 9.94
N PRO A 33 -14.71 -20.07 8.60
CA PRO A 33 -13.55 -20.46 7.79
C PRO A 33 -12.44 -19.39 7.78
N LEU A 34 -11.26 -19.80 8.23
CA LEU A 34 -10.07 -18.96 8.39
C LEU A 34 -9.67 -18.31 7.05
N CYS A 35 -9.47 -16.99 7.06
CA CYS A 35 -8.43 -16.41 6.22
C CYS A 35 -7.13 -17.10 6.65
N ARG A 36 -6.56 -17.95 5.80
CA ARG A 36 -5.33 -18.68 6.10
C ARG A 36 -4.25 -17.67 6.52
N ARG A 37 -3.57 -17.94 7.63
CA ARG A 37 -2.44 -17.12 8.09
C ARG A 37 -1.45 -16.95 6.93
N VAL A 38 -1.04 -15.70 6.68
CA VAL A 38 0.08 -15.42 5.78
C VAL A 38 1.34 -15.98 6.45
N GLU A 39 1.96 -16.97 5.81
CA GLU A 39 3.14 -17.64 6.33
C GLU A 39 4.35 -16.69 6.24
N GLY A 40 5.08 -16.53 7.35
CA GLY A 40 6.25 -15.65 7.44
C GLY A 40 6.48 -15.08 8.84
N SER A 41 7.73 -14.74 9.14
CA SER A 41 8.12 -13.88 10.26
C SER A 41 7.68 -12.43 10.01
N SER A 42 7.57 -11.63 11.06
CA SER A 42 7.19 -10.21 10.90
C SER A 42 8.16 -9.44 9.98
N ALA A 43 9.44 -9.81 9.97
CA ALA A 43 10.43 -9.25 9.04
C ALA A 43 10.12 -9.61 7.58
N GLU A 44 9.92 -10.89 7.27
CA GLU A 44 9.60 -11.35 5.91
C GLU A 44 8.30 -10.74 5.38
N LEU A 45 7.29 -10.61 6.25
CA LEU A 45 6.02 -9.98 5.89
C LEU A 45 6.19 -8.49 5.55
N LEU A 46 7.05 -7.76 6.26
CA LEU A 46 7.37 -6.37 6.01
C LEU A 46 8.28 -6.18 4.78
N GLU A 47 9.24 -7.07 4.55
CA GLU A 47 10.07 -7.07 3.33
C GLU A 47 9.22 -7.26 2.07
N PHE A 48 8.25 -8.19 2.12
CA PHE A 48 7.29 -8.35 1.05
C PHE A 48 6.41 -7.10 0.87
N ALA A 49 5.96 -6.48 1.98
CA ALA A 49 5.21 -5.22 1.93
C ALA A 49 6.03 -4.13 1.23
N LEU A 50 7.30 -3.99 1.58
CA LEU A 50 8.22 -3.02 0.99
C LEU A 50 8.42 -3.26 -0.52
N ASN A 51 8.61 -4.52 -0.94
CA ASN A 51 8.67 -4.88 -2.36
C ASN A 51 7.39 -4.51 -3.12
N MET A 52 6.25 -4.62 -2.46
CA MET A 52 4.97 -4.22 -3.01
C MET A 52 4.88 -2.68 -3.16
N GLU A 53 5.34 -1.92 -2.16
CA GLU A 53 5.37 -0.46 -2.24
C GLU A 53 6.30 0.04 -3.35
N TYR A 54 7.45 -0.59 -3.59
CA TYR A 54 8.27 -0.26 -4.76
C TYR A 54 7.50 -0.44 -6.07
N SER A 55 6.72 -1.51 -6.20
CA SER A 55 5.89 -1.75 -7.39
C SER A 55 4.82 -0.67 -7.57
N ILE A 56 4.24 -0.20 -6.48
CA ILE A 56 3.24 0.88 -6.48
C ILE A 56 3.90 2.22 -6.85
N ALA A 57 5.04 2.55 -6.24
CA ALA A 57 5.78 3.77 -6.54
C ALA A 57 6.21 3.80 -8.01
N GLU A 58 6.78 2.70 -8.52
CA GLU A 58 7.14 2.57 -9.93
C GLU A 58 5.93 2.78 -10.84
N PHE A 59 4.81 2.09 -10.56
CA PHE A 59 3.61 2.22 -11.39
C PHE A 59 3.07 3.66 -11.46
N PHE A 60 2.87 4.31 -10.32
CA PHE A 60 2.29 5.65 -10.27
C PHE A 60 3.23 6.72 -10.80
N ASN A 61 4.51 6.70 -10.40
CA ASN A 61 5.49 7.68 -10.87
C ASN A 61 5.72 7.55 -12.37
N CYS A 62 5.96 6.33 -12.87
CA CYS A 62 6.13 6.11 -14.31
C CYS A 62 4.90 6.57 -15.09
N ALA A 63 3.69 6.21 -14.65
CA ALA A 63 2.47 6.64 -15.33
C ALA A 63 2.30 8.17 -15.34
N ALA A 64 2.68 8.86 -14.27
CA ALA A 64 2.53 10.32 -14.17
C ALA A 64 3.61 11.08 -14.95
N THR A 65 4.88 10.75 -14.72
CA THR A 65 6.04 11.55 -15.16
C THR A 65 6.84 10.85 -16.27
N GLY A 66 6.78 9.53 -16.37
CA GLY A 66 7.68 8.72 -17.18
C GLY A 66 8.99 8.37 -16.47
N GLU A 67 9.11 8.69 -15.18
CA GLU A 67 10.30 8.46 -14.38
C GLU A 67 9.96 7.55 -13.19
N GLY A 68 10.83 6.57 -12.91
CA GLY A 68 10.69 5.64 -11.79
C GLY A 68 11.31 6.18 -10.48
N ILE A 69 11.27 5.36 -9.44
CA ILE A 69 11.77 5.74 -8.11
C ILE A 69 13.30 5.94 -8.10
N ALA A 70 14.03 5.28 -9.00
CA ALA A 70 15.48 5.46 -9.14
C ALA A 70 15.89 6.90 -9.50
N ILE A 71 14.98 7.69 -10.08
CA ILE A 71 15.20 9.12 -10.38
C ILE A 71 14.65 9.99 -9.24
N ILE A 72 13.45 9.66 -8.74
CA ILE A 72 12.71 10.49 -7.78
C ILE A 72 13.28 10.40 -6.36
N ALA A 73 13.74 9.22 -5.94
CA ALA A 73 14.28 8.95 -4.61
C ALA A 73 15.40 7.89 -4.71
N PRO A 74 16.55 8.23 -5.32
CA PRO A 74 17.65 7.29 -5.55
C PRO A 74 18.24 6.69 -4.27
N ASP A 75 18.08 7.39 -3.14
CA ASP A 75 18.49 6.91 -1.81
C ASP A 75 17.70 5.67 -1.35
N LEU A 76 16.48 5.49 -1.87
CA LEU A 76 15.58 4.42 -1.45
C LEU A 76 15.69 3.15 -2.29
N VAL A 77 16.39 3.14 -3.43
CA VAL A 77 16.48 1.93 -4.27
C VAL A 77 17.58 0.96 -3.83
N HIS A 78 18.51 1.40 -2.98
CA HIS A 78 19.61 0.62 -2.41
C HIS A 78 20.37 -0.25 -3.43
N GLY A 79 20.65 0.31 -4.62
CA GLY A 79 21.38 -0.38 -5.69
C GLY A 79 20.57 -1.41 -6.50
N GLY A 80 19.25 -1.47 -6.31
CA GLY A 80 18.35 -2.29 -7.13
C GLY A 80 18.30 -1.86 -8.61
N PRO A 81 17.90 -2.76 -9.53
CA PRO A 81 17.81 -2.44 -10.95
C PRO A 81 16.62 -1.53 -11.25
N ASN A 82 16.70 -0.76 -12.35
CA ASN A 82 15.57 0.03 -12.84
C ASN A 82 14.39 -0.88 -13.25
N SER A 83 13.16 -0.37 -13.10
CA SER A 83 11.97 -1.08 -13.58
C SER A 83 11.96 -1.24 -15.10
N ILE A 84 11.37 -2.33 -15.56
CA ILE A 84 11.18 -2.61 -16.98
C ILE A 84 9.82 -2.07 -17.40
N GLY A 85 9.80 -1.25 -18.45
CA GLY A 85 8.55 -0.77 -19.03
C GLY A 85 7.95 0.45 -18.37
N CYS A 86 8.72 1.19 -17.59
CA CYS A 86 8.36 2.53 -17.13
C CYS A 86 7.93 3.39 -18.34
N ALA A 87 6.69 3.85 -18.33
CA ALA A 87 6.11 4.62 -19.42
C ALA A 87 5.10 5.62 -18.88
N ARG A 88 5.15 6.84 -19.44
CA ARG A 88 4.18 7.89 -19.15
C ARG A 88 2.83 7.53 -19.77
N ALA A 89 1.78 7.57 -18.96
CA ALA A 89 0.43 7.30 -19.39
C ALA A 89 -0.18 8.52 -20.10
N ASN A 90 -1.07 8.26 -21.05
CA ASN A 90 -1.86 9.30 -21.70
C ASN A 90 -3.05 9.69 -20.79
N LEU A 91 -2.81 10.62 -19.87
CA LEU A 91 -3.80 11.09 -18.89
C LEU A 91 -4.09 12.56 -19.14
N ASP A 92 -5.28 13.02 -18.74
CA ASP A 92 -5.56 14.44 -18.58
C ASP A 92 -4.75 15.03 -17.41
N ASP A 93 -4.65 16.35 -17.33
CA ASP A 93 -3.78 17.02 -16.36
C ASP A 93 -4.18 16.77 -14.91
N VAL A 94 -5.48 16.66 -14.63
CA VAL A 94 -6.00 16.41 -13.28
C VAL A 94 -5.65 14.99 -12.84
N THR A 95 -5.98 13.99 -13.67
CA THR A 95 -5.66 12.59 -13.38
C THR A 95 -4.15 12.40 -13.23
N ARG A 96 -3.34 13.05 -14.07
CA ARG A 96 -1.88 12.98 -13.99
C ARG A 96 -1.35 13.54 -12.68
N ALA A 97 -1.86 14.69 -12.23
CA ALA A 97 -1.47 15.29 -10.96
C ALA A 97 -1.81 14.36 -9.78
N ILE A 98 -3.00 13.76 -9.78
CA ILE A 98 -3.40 12.77 -8.76
C ILE A 98 -2.47 11.55 -8.76
N PHE A 99 -2.10 11.04 -9.94
CA PHE A 99 -1.16 9.92 -10.04
C PHE A 99 0.23 10.29 -9.50
N ALA A 100 0.72 11.50 -9.76
CA ALA A 100 1.97 11.98 -9.19
C ALA A 100 1.92 12.02 -7.65
N GLU A 101 0.82 12.53 -7.08
CA GLU A 101 0.62 12.55 -5.62
C GLU A 101 0.63 11.14 -5.02
N PHE A 102 -0.01 10.16 -5.66
CA PHE A 102 0.09 8.78 -5.20
C PHE A 102 1.51 8.23 -5.28
N GLY A 103 2.24 8.52 -6.37
CA GLY A 103 3.64 8.15 -6.51
C GLY A 103 4.52 8.70 -5.38
N PHE A 104 4.37 9.99 -5.06
CA PHE A 104 5.12 10.63 -3.96
C PHE A 104 4.70 10.15 -2.57
N GLN A 105 3.40 9.91 -2.35
CA GLN A 105 2.93 9.33 -1.10
C GLN A 105 3.50 7.93 -0.87
N THR A 106 3.58 7.10 -1.92
CA THR A 106 4.19 5.77 -1.81
C THR A 106 5.69 5.85 -1.55
N VAL A 107 6.42 6.78 -2.17
CA VAL A 107 7.83 7.05 -1.84
C VAL A 107 8.00 7.39 -0.35
N ARG A 108 7.07 8.17 0.22
CA ARG A 108 7.06 8.46 1.66
C ARG A 108 6.77 7.23 2.51
N ILE A 109 5.88 6.34 2.06
CA ILE A 109 5.58 5.07 2.75
C ILE A 109 6.82 4.17 2.77
N ILE A 110 7.51 4.00 1.64
CA ILE A 110 8.78 3.26 1.54
C ILE A 110 9.79 3.78 2.57
N ARG A 111 9.99 5.11 2.60
CA ARG A 111 10.86 5.76 3.58
C ARG A 111 10.42 5.50 5.02
N ALA A 112 9.11 5.55 5.29
CA ALA A 112 8.59 5.31 6.63
C ALA A 112 8.82 3.86 7.08
N ILE A 113 8.62 2.88 6.20
CA ILE A 113 8.88 1.46 6.48
C ILE A 113 10.34 1.23 6.82
N LEU A 114 11.27 1.72 5.99
CA LEU A 114 12.70 1.60 6.19
C LEU A 114 13.21 2.30 7.46
N GLN A 115 12.59 3.42 7.85
CA GLN A 115 12.99 4.19 9.04
C GLN A 115 12.35 3.69 10.34
N ALA A 116 11.11 3.20 10.28
CA ALA A 116 10.36 2.83 11.47
C ALA A 116 10.71 1.41 11.93
N SER A 117 10.95 0.50 10.98
CA SER A 117 11.10 -0.91 11.29
C SER A 117 12.52 -1.29 11.64
N ARG A 118 12.72 -1.86 12.84
CA ARG A 118 14.01 -2.49 13.21
C ARG A 118 14.15 -3.92 12.70
N LEU A 119 13.06 -4.48 12.17
CA LEU A 119 12.98 -5.88 11.74
C LEU A 119 13.57 -6.11 10.35
N ILE A 120 13.59 -5.08 9.51
CA ILE A 120 14.07 -5.15 8.14
C ILE A 120 15.27 -4.24 7.97
N LYS A 121 16.18 -4.63 7.07
CA LYS A 121 17.31 -3.78 6.66
C LYS A 121 16.96 -3.08 5.35
N GLU A 122 17.82 -2.15 4.96
CA GLU A 122 17.84 -1.65 3.59
C GLU A 122 18.01 -2.82 2.62
N ILE A 123 16.95 -3.12 1.86
CA ILE A 123 16.97 -4.13 0.81
C ILE A 123 17.02 -3.46 -0.56
N PRO A 124 17.83 -3.97 -1.52
CA PRO A 124 17.79 -3.50 -2.89
C PRO A 124 16.38 -3.67 -3.47
N MET A 125 15.89 -2.64 -4.17
CA MET A 125 14.63 -2.75 -4.90
C MET A 125 14.67 -3.97 -5.84
N PRO A 126 13.63 -4.81 -5.89
CA PRO A 126 13.60 -5.95 -6.80
C PRO A 126 13.40 -5.51 -8.24
N GLN A 127 13.69 -6.41 -9.19
CA GLN A 127 13.35 -6.17 -10.60
C GLN A 127 11.83 -6.13 -10.78
N ILE A 128 11.31 -4.94 -11.03
CA ILE A 128 9.89 -4.70 -11.30
C ILE A 128 9.65 -4.67 -12.81
N ASP A 129 8.62 -5.37 -13.29
CA ASP A 129 8.21 -5.38 -14.70
C ASP A 129 6.77 -4.85 -14.83
N ILE A 130 6.67 -3.59 -15.22
CA ILE A 130 5.43 -2.85 -15.42
C ILE A 130 5.14 -2.60 -16.90
N ARG A 131 5.79 -3.33 -17.81
CA ARG A 131 5.49 -3.21 -19.25
C ARG A 131 4.00 -3.44 -19.50
N ALA A 132 3.43 -2.70 -20.45
CA ALA A 132 2.04 -2.89 -20.88
C ALA A 132 1.75 -4.35 -21.27
N VAL A 133 2.72 -5.06 -21.87
CA VAL A 133 2.61 -6.48 -22.22
C VAL A 133 2.46 -7.39 -21.00
N THR A 134 3.14 -7.06 -19.90
CA THR A 134 3.15 -7.83 -18.64
C THR A 134 1.83 -7.61 -17.92
N LEU A 135 1.43 -6.35 -17.74
CA LEU A 135 0.16 -5.99 -17.10
C LEU A 135 -1.07 -6.44 -17.91
N ARG A 136 -0.98 -6.48 -19.24
CA ARG A 136 -2.00 -7.08 -20.10
C ARG A 136 -2.26 -8.55 -19.79
N ARG A 137 -1.26 -9.32 -19.36
CA ARG A 137 -1.46 -10.76 -19.05
C ARG A 137 -2.44 -10.94 -17.89
N LEU A 138 -2.38 -10.06 -16.89
CA LEU A 138 -3.33 -10.05 -15.78
C LEU A 138 -4.75 -9.81 -16.27
N VAL A 139 -4.93 -8.81 -17.14
CA VAL A 139 -6.22 -8.49 -17.75
C VAL A 139 -6.72 -9.64 -18.61
N ASN A 140 -5.89 -10.19 -19.50
CA ASN A 140 -6.27 -11.33 -20.33
C ASN A 140 -6.67 -12.54 -19.48
N GLY A 141 -5.96 -12.79 -18.36
CA GLY A 141 -6.33 -13.83 -17.40
C GLY A 141 -7.71 -13.60 -16.78
N ALA A 142 -8.02 -12.35 -16.40
CA ALA A 142 -9.32 -11.98 -15.84
C ALA A 142 -10.48 -12.13 -16.86
N PHE A 143 -10.22 -11.89 -18.14
CA PHE A 143 -11.21 -12.03 -19.22
C PHE A 143 -11.19 -13.40 -19.90
N GLY A 144 -10.35 -14.33 -19.46
CA GLY A 144 -10.24 -15.68 -20.04
C GLY A 144 -9.70 -15.73 -21.48
N GLY A 145 -9.03 -14.68 -21.95
CA GLY A 145 -8.53 -14.61 -23.32
C GLY A 145 -7.85 -13.30 -23.69
N ASN A 146 -7.25 -13.26 -24.89
CA ASN A 146 -6.65 -12.05 -25.42
C ASN A 146 -7.73 -11.06 -25.87
N LEU A 147 -7.65 -9.81 -25.42
CA LEU A 147 -8.53 -8.74 -25.91
C LEU A 147 -8.11 -8.26 -27.31
N ASN A 148 -9.09 -7.81 -28.10
CA ASN A 148 -8.88 -7.17 -29.40
C ASN A 148 -9.63 -5.82 -29.45
N PRO A 149 -8.95 -4.66 -29.49
CA PRO A 149 -7.50 -4.50 -29.51
C PRO A 149 -6.84 -4.94 -28.18
N PRO A 150 -5.52 -5.22 -28.17
CA PRO A 150 -4.86 -5.64 -26.95
C PRO A 150 -4.90 -4.57 -25.86
N PHE A 151 -5.17 -4.98 -24.62
CA PHE A 151 -5.16 -4.06 -23.49
C PHE A 151 -3.80 -3.38 -23.34
N ASN A 152 -3.82 -2.06 -23.19
CA ASN A 152 -2.65 -1.26 -22.87
C ASN A 152 -3.00 -0.37 -21.68
N VAL A 153 -2.36 -0.65 -20.55
CA VAL A 153 -2.58 0.05 -19.28
C VAL A 153 -2.29 1.55 -19.37
N TYR A 154 -1.36 1.97 -20.22
CA TYR A 154 -0.92 3.37 -20.34
C TYR A 154 -1.69 4.18 -21.40
N ALA A 155 -2.67 3.57 -22.07
CA ALA A 155 -3.30 4.16 -23.26
C ALA A 155 -4.24 5.34 -22.97
N ASN A 156 -4.93 5.33 -21.83
CA ASN A 156 -5.87 6.36 -21.41
C ASN A 156 -6.30 6.17 -19.94
N THR A 157 -7.01 7.16 -19.40
CA THR A 157 -7.58 7.15 -18.05
C THR A 157 -8.45 5.92 -17.77
N ASN A 158 -9.31 5.50 -18.71
CA ASN A 158 -10.20 4.35 -18.53
C ASN A 158 -9.46 3.02 -18.38
N ASN A 159 -8.31 2.88 -19.05
CA ASN A 159 -7.49 1.67 -18.97
C ASN A 159 -6.67 1.64 -17.67
N ILE A 160 -6.11 2.78 -17.27
CA ILE A 160 -5.18 2.79 -16.14
C ILE A 160 -5.90 2.75 -14.78
N LEU A 161 -7.07 3.40 -14.66
CA LEU A 161 -7.76 3.53 -13.37
C LEU A 161 -8.10 2.18 -12.74
N PRO A 162 -8.73 1.21 -13.43
CA PRO A 162 -8.98 -0.11 -12.85
C PRO A 162 -7.69 -0.81 -12.41
N SER A 163 -6.60 -0.63 -13.16
CA SER A 163 -5.29 -1.19 -12.83
C SER A 163 -4.70 -0.57 -11.56
N SER A 164 -4.82 0.76 -11.41
CA SER A 164 -4.40 1.46 -10.17
C SER A 164 -5.22 1.02 -8.96
N THR A 165 -6.54 0.90 -9.10
CA THR A 165 -7.42 0.44 -8.01
C THR A 165 -7.08 -0.98 -7.59
N LEU A 166 -6.82 -1.87 -8.56
CA LEU A 166 -6.42 -3.25 -8.26
C LEU A 166 -5.09 -3.30 -7.49
N LEU A 167 -4.09 -2.54 -7.94
CA LEU A 167 -2.77 -2.53 -7.32
C LEU A 167 -2.82 -2.02 -5.87
N VAL A 168 -3.51 -0.89 -5.64
CA VAL A 168 -3.68 -0.32 -4.29
C VAL A 168 -4.55 -1.22 -3.41
N SER A 169 -5.61 -1.82 -3.98
CA SER A 169 -6.46 -2.76 -3.25
C SER A 169 -5.67 -3.99 -2.80
N MET A 170 -4.80 -4.53 -3.65
CA MET A 170 -3.96 -5.67 -3.29
C MET A 170 -3.05 -5.35 -2.10
N ALA A 171 -2.43 -4.16 -2.05
CA ALA A 171 -1.59 -3.74 -0.92
C ALA A 171 -2.42 -3.60 0.35
N ARG A 172 -3.58 -2.96 0.25
CA ARG A 172 -4.48 -2.79 1.39
C ARG A 172 -4.90 -4.13 1.99
N HIS A 173 -5.31 -5.08 1.16
CA HIS A 173 -5.68 -6.42 1.62
C HIS A 173 -4.49 -7.16 2.24
N TYR A 174 -3.30 -6.99 1.68
CA TYR A 174 -2.08 -7.55 2.26
C TYR A 174 -1.81 -7.00 3.67
N TYR A 175 -1.83 -5.67 3.87
CA TYR A 175 -1.64 -5.07 5.19
C TYR A 175 -2.68 -5.52 6.22
N ILE A 176 -3.94 -5.63 5.82
CA ILE A 176 -5.01 -6.17 6.69
C ILE A 176 -4.70 -7.62 7.07
N GLY A 177 -4.26 -8.43 6.11
CA GLY A 177 -3.93 -9.83 6.32
C GLY A 177 -2.73 -10.07 7.23
N ILE A 178 -1.72 -9.19 7.20
CA ILE A 178 -0.50 -9.34 8.02
C ILE A 178 -0.58 -8.63 9.37
N SER A 179 -1.48 -7.66 9.55
CA SER A 179 -1.59 -6.83 10.76
C SER A 179 -1.64 -7.65 12.07
N PRO A 180 -2.37 -8.77 12.18
CA PRO A 180 -2.37 -9.60 13.40
C PRO A 180 -1.05 -10.34 13.69
N TYR A 181 -0.09 -10.32 12.75
CA TYR A 181 1.14 -11.11 12.77
C TYR A 181 2.41 -10.24 12.80
N ILE A 182 2.28 -8.91 12.76
CA ILE A 182 3.39 -7.97 12.98
C ILE A 182 3.46 -7.63 14.48
N VAL A 183 4.66 -7.54 15.04
CA VAL A 183 4.88 -7.18 16.45
C VAL A 183 4.37 -5.74 16.73
N GLY A 184 3.65 -5.57 17.85
CA GLY A 184 2.85 -4.37 18.16
C GLY A 184 3.57 -3.02 18.02
N ASP A 185 4.75 -2.87 18.63
CA ASP A 185 5.50 -1.60 18.62
C ASP A 185 5.84 -1.10 17.20
N GLU A 186 6.10 -2.03 16.28
CA GLU A 186 6.45 -1.73 14.88
C GLU A 186 5.24 -1.28 14.07
N PHE A 187 4.10 -1.93 14.29
CA PHE A 187 2.85 -1.56 13.64
C PHE A 187 2.32 -0.20 14.13
N GLU A 188 2.42 0.06 15.43
CA GLU A 188 2.09 1.36 16.02
C GLU A 188 2.99 2.48 15.49
N ALA A 189 4.29 2.22 15.27
CA ALA A 189 5.21 3.18 14.66
C ALA A 189 4.82 3.55 13.22
N LEU A 190 4.35 2.57 12.44
CA LEU A 190 3.87 2.77 11.07
C LEU A 190 2.53 3.55 11.04
N GLN A 191 1.59 3.23 11.93
CA GLN A 191 0.28 3.90 11.99
C GLN A 191 0.33 5.31 12.61
N GLY A 192 1.11 5.49 13.68
CA GLY A 192 1.19 6.75 14.45
C GLY A 192 1.85 7.92 13.71
N ARG A 193 2.46 7.67 12.56
CA ARG A 193 2.98 8.71 11.64
C ARG A 193 1.98 9.13 10.57
N HIS A 194 0.93 8.34 10.29
CA HIS A 194 -0.11 8.70 9.33
C HIS A 194 -1.08 9.77 9.89
N VAL A 195 -1.23 9.83 11.22
CA VAL A 195 -2.13 10.77 11.91
C VAL A 195 -1.47 12.13 12.23
N ARG A 196 -0.15 12.26 12.02
CA ARG A 196 0.64 13.45 12.38
C ARG A 196 1.04 14.35 11.21
N SER A 197 0.46 14.17 10.02
CA SER A 197 0.65 15.05 8.86
C SER A 197 -0.63 15.81 8.51
#